data_AF-A0A5C8J632-F1
#
_entry.id   AF-A0A5C8J632-F1
#
_cell.length_a   1.000
_cell.length_b   1.000
_cell.length_c   1.000
_cell.angle_alpha   90.00
_cell.angle_beta   90.00
_cell.angle_gamma   90.00
#
_symmetry.space_group_name_H-M   'P 1'
#
loop_
_entity.id
_entity.type
_entity.pdbx_description
1 polymer ?
#
loop_
_entity_poly.entity_id
_entity_poly.type
_entity_poly.pdbx_seq_one_letter_code
_entity_poly.pdbx_strand_id
1 'polypeptide(L)'
;MKRCVVGIRRPETPKPVATGRDEPTVWFPSMPTLAAVLSEDNRALLRLIHDQRPPSLTALAELTGRQVPNLSRTLRMMESYGLVTLKKSAREIAPVALATSFKILID
;
A
#
# COMPACT_ATOMS: atom_id res chain seq x y z
N MET A 1 15.83 -3.08 0.69
CA MET A 1 14.38 -2.83 0.45
C MET A 1 14.22 -1.49 -0.24
N LYS A 2 13.19 -1.32 -1.09
CA LYS A 2 12.92 -0.05 -1.76
C LYS A 2 12.19 0.89 -0.79
N ARG A 3 12.75 2.08 -0.54
CA ARG A 3 12.02 3.16 0.16
C ARG A 3 10.93 3.66 -0.77
N CYS A 4 9.68 3.72 -0.30
CA CYS A 4 8.58 4.30 -1.07
C CYS A 4 8.49 5.78 -0.70
N VAL A 5 8.77 6.65 -1.66
CA VAL A 5 8.54 8.09 -1.49
C VAL A 5 7.11 8.38 -1.91
N VAL A 6 6.39 9.08 -1.06
CA VAL A 6 4.96 9.34 -1.21
C VAL A 6 4.75 10.85 -1.30
N GLY A 7 4.04 11.26 -2.36
CA GLY A 7 3.69 12.65 -2.62
C GLY A 7 2.18 12.83 -2.67
N ILE A 8 1.72 14.04 -2.40
CA ILE A 8 0.32 14.44 -2.54
C ILE A 8 0.23 15.33 -3.79
N ARG A 9 -0.70 15.01 -4.69
CA ARG A 9 -0.93 15.78 -5.93
C ARG A 9 -2.42 15.81 -6.24
N ARG A 10 -2.94 16.99 -6.58
CA ARG A 10 -4.28 17.09 -7.15
C ARG A 10 -4.28 16.57 -8.59
N PRO A 11 -5.31 15.84 -9.03
CA PRO A 11 -5.34 15.21 -10.36
C PRO A 11 -5.16 16.20 -11.53
N GLU A 12 -5.51 17.47 -11.31
CA GLU A 12 -5.47 18.58 -12.27
C GLU A 12 -4.11 19.27 -12.46
N THR A 13 -3.13 19.06 -11.57
CA THR A 13 -1.77 19.63 -11.72
C THR A 13 -0.93 18.67 -12.56
N PRO A 14 -0.14 19.04 -13.58
CA PRO A 14 0.73 18.09 -14.30
C PRO A 14 1.71 17.35 -13.38
N LYS A 15 2.09 16.10 -13.72
CA LYS A 15 3.12 15.36 -12.94
C LYS A 15 4.43 16.17 -13.04
N PRO A 16 5.02 16.65 -11.94
CA PRO A 16 6.27 17.40 -12.02
C PRO A 16 7.35 16.53 -12.69
N VAL A 17 8.15 17.14 -13.56
CA VAL A 17 9.37 16.54 -14.11
C VAL A 17 10.32 16.34 -12.94
N ALA A 18 10.44 15.09 -12.49
CA ALA A 18 11.18 14.76 -11.31
C ALA A 18 12.69 14.91 -11.54
N THR A 19 13.32 15.71 -10.69
CA THR A 19 14.75 16.04 -10.74
C THR A 19 15.34 15.90 -9.33
N GLY A 20 15.42 14.67 -8.79
CA GLY A 20 16.06 14.44 -7.48
C GLY A 20 15.89 13.04 -6.87
N ARG A 21 16.71 12.73 -5.85
CA ARG A 21 16.69 11.46 -5.08
C ARG A 21 15.43 11.25 -4.22
N ASP A 22 14.59 12.27 -4.10
CA ASP A 22 13.35 12.29 -3.32
C ASP A 22 12.11 12.33 -4.23
N GLU A 23 12.16 11.70 -5.41
CA GLU A 23 11.00 11.63 -6.31
C GLU A 23 9.88 10.74 -5.72
N PRO A 24 8.64 11.27 -5.60
CA PRO A 24 7.48 10.47 -5.23
C PRO A 24 7.21 9.35 -6.23
N THR A 25 7.32 8.10 -5.77
CA THR A 25 7.01 6.90 -6.54
C THR A 25 5.50 6.60 -6.53
N VAL A 26 4.79 7.12 -5.53
CA VAL A 26 3.34 6.99 -5.37
C VAL A 26 2.74 8.37 -5.13
N TRP A 27 1.63 8.65 -5.83
CA TRP A 27 0.90 9.92 -5.74
C TRP A 27 -0.48 9.69 -5.15
N PHE A 28 -0.82 10.43 -4.10
CA PHE A 28 -2.15 10.44 -3.50
C PHE A 28 -2.92 11.70 -3.91
N PRO A 29 -4.24 11.60 -4.13
CA PRO A 29 -5.06 12.73 -4.57
C PRO A 29 -5.21 13.83 -3.50
N SER A 30 -5.01 13.48 -2.22
CA SER A 30 -5.16 14.41 -1.10
C SER A 30 -4.50 13.88 0.18
N MET A 31 -4.26 14.76 1.16
CA MET A 31 -3.78 14.40 2.51
C MET A 31 -4.76 13.48 3.26
N PRO A 32 -6.10 13.71 3.24
CA PRO A 32 -7.05 12.75 3.83
C PRO A 32 -6.95 11.34 3.23
N THR A 33 -6.80 11.23 1.90
CA THR A 33 -6.64 9.93 1.24
C THR A 33 -5.33 9.25 1.66
N LEU A 34 -4.24 10.02 1.72
CA LEU A 34 -2.95 9.53 2.23
C LEU A 34 -3.10 8.98 3.66
N ALA A 35 -3.72 9.74 4.56
CA ALA A 35 -3.91 9.34 5.96
C ALA A 35 -4.78 8.09 6.09
N ALA A 36 -5.80 7.94 5.24
CA ALA A 36 -6.65 6.75 5.22
C ALA A 36 -5.88 5.49 4.73
N VAL A 37 -5.08 5.64 3.67
CA VAL A 37 -4.33 4.50 3.09
C VAL A 37 -3.11 4.13 3.92
N LEU A 38 -2.39 5.10 4.47
CA LEU A 38 -1.21 4.90 5.32
C LEU A 38 -1.52 5.09 6.82
N SER A 39 -2.74 4.77 7.23
CA SER A 39 -3.13 4.73 8.65
C SER A 39 -2.25 3.76 9.45
N GLU A 40 -2.23 3.91 10.78
CA GLU A 40 -1.48 3.01 11.67
C GLU A 40 -1.79 1.53 11.39
N ASP A 41 -3.07 1.18 11.38
CA ASP A 41 -3.57 -0.18 11.13
C ASP A 41 -3.12 -0.72 9.77
N ASN A 42 -3.14 0.14 8.76
CA ASN A 42 -2.79 -0.23 7.40
C ASN A 42 -1.27 -0.41 7.23
N ARG A 43 -0.45 0.41 7.90
CA ARG A 43 1.01 0.22 7.94
C ARG A 43 1.38 -1.04 8.72
N ALA A 44 0.69 -1.32 9.83
CA ALA A 44 0.86 -2.55 10.59
C ALA A 44 0.49 -3.78 9.74
N LEU A 45 -0.61 -3.70 8.98
CA LEU A 45 -1.01 -4.72 8.01
C LEU A 45 0.08 -4.96 6.95
N LEU A 46 0.64 -3.90 6.37
CA LEU A 46 1.71 -4.01 5.36
C LEU A 46 2.97 -4.68 5.92
N ARG A 47 3.35 -4.34 7.15
CA ARG A 47 4.47 -5.00 7.85
C ARG A 47 4.17 -6.47 8.12
N LEU A 48 2.98 -6.79 8.62
CA LEU A 48 2.58 -8.17 8.87
C LEU A 48 2.61 -9.02 7.60
N ILE A 49 2.10 -8.50 6.47
CA ILE A 49 2.14 -9.18 5.18
C ILE A 49 3.60 -9.39 4.73
N HIS A 50 4.47 -8.42 4.96
CA HIS A 50 5.89 -8.52 4.61
C HIS A 50 6.62 -9.60 5.43
N ASP A 51 6.38 -9.61 6.74
CA ASP A 51 7.07 -10.47 7.69
C ASP A 51 6.57 -11.92 7.62
N GLN A 52 5.24 -12.10 7.59
CA GLN A 52 4.61 -13.43 7.65
C GLN A 52 4.36 -14.05 6.28
N ARG A 53 4.35 -13.25 5.20
CA ARG A 53 4.10 -13.68 3.82
C ARG A 53 2.96 -14.70 3.70
N PRO A 54 1.74 -14.34 4.14
CA PRO A 54 0.63 -15.28 4.18
C PRO A 54 0.33 -15.82 2.77
N PRO A 55 0.07 -17.13 2.64
CA PRO A 55 -0.17 -17.76 1.35
C PRO A 55 -1.52 -17.36 0.71
N SER A 56 -2.46 -16.83 1.51
CA SER A 56 -3.79 -16.45 1.05
C SER A 56 -4.41 -15.31 1.87
N LEU A 57 -5.48 -14.71 1.35
CA LEU A 57 -6.29 -13.74 2.10
C LEU A 57 -6.95 -14.36 3.35
N THR A 58 -7.28 -15.65 3.32
CA THR A 58 -7.84 -16.37 4.47
C THR A 58 -6.80 -16.51 5.58
N ALA A 59 -5.57 -16.91 5.24
CA ALA A 59 -4.48 -16.97 6.21
C ALA A 59 -4.17 -15.59 6.82
N LEU A 60 -4.22 -14.52 6.01
CA LEU A 60 -4.06 -13.16 6.51
C LEU A 60 -5.23 -12.75 7.45
N ALA A 61 -6.45 -13.18 7.15
CA ALA A 61 -7.61 -12.94 8.01
C ALA A 61 -7.44 -13.59 9.39
N GLU A 62 -6.95 -14.84 9.44
CA GLU A 62 -6.66 -15.55 10.68
C GLU A 62 -5.56 -14.83 11.50
N LEU A 63 -4.48 -14.40 10.84
CA LEU A 63 -3.38 -13.68 11.50
C LEU A 63 -3.80 -12.31 12.06
N THR A 64 -4.75 -11.64 11.41
CA THR A 64 -5.18 -10.28 11.78
C THR A 64 -6.45 -10.24 12.62
N GLY A 65 -7.19 -11.36 12.69
CA GLY A 65 -8.56 -11.40 13.24
C GLY A 65 -9.58 -10.59 12.41
N ARG A 66 -9.24 -10.15 11.19
CA ARG A 66 -10.10 -9.33 10.34
C ARG A 66 -10.83 -10.17 9.32
N GLN A 67 -12.04 -9.74 8.94
CA GLN A 67 -12.84 -10.40 7.91
C GLN A 67 -12.20 -10.30 6.52
N VAL A 68 -12.19 -11.40 5.75
CA VAL A 68 -11.62 -11.48 4.39
C VAL A 68 -12.17 -10.41 3.44
N PRO A 69 -13.49 -10.12 3.38
CA PRO A 69 -14.01 -9.06 2.49
C PRO A 69 -13.44 -7.68 2.81
N ASN A 70 -13.19 -7.38 4.09
CA ASN A 70 -12.62 -6.09 4.50
C ASN A 70 -11.16 -5.99 4.09
N LEU A 71 -10.37 -7.04 4.33
CA LEU A 71 -8.98 -7.12 3.89
C LEU A 71 -8.87 -7.00 2.37
N SER A 72 -9.74 -7.69 1.63
CA SER A 72 -9.76 -7.62 0.16
C SER A 72 -9.95 -6.19 -0.35
N ARG A 73 -10.92 -5.45 0.20
CA ARG A 73 -11.17 -4.04 -0.17
C ARG A 73 -9.95 -3.15 0.13
N THR A 74 -9.36 -3.28 1.32
CA THR A 74 -8.16 -2.52 1.70
C THR A 74 -6.97 -2.85 0.80
N LEU A 75 -6.73 -4.13 0.51
CA LEU A 75 -5.59 -4.56 -0.29
C LEU A 75 -5.75 -4.17 -1.77
N ARG A 76 -6.97 -4.18 -2.32
CA ARG A 76 -7.26 -3.66 -3.66
C ARG A 76 -6.95 -2.16 -3.76
N MET A 77 -7.34 -1.39 -2.74
CA MET A 77 -7.03 0.03 -2.67
C MET A 77 -5.50 0.25 -2.62
N MET A 78 -4.80 -0.47 -1.76
CA MET A 78 -3.33 -0.42 -1.67
C MET A 78 -2.62 -0.88 -2.95
N GLU A 79 -3.18 -1.88 -3.65
CA GLU A 79 -2.69 -2.35 -4.95
C GLU A 79 -2.78 -1.28 -6.03
N SER A 80 -3.86 -0.49 -6.05
CA SER A 80 -4.00 0.64 -6.99
C SER A 80 -2.93 1.71 -6.82
N TYR A 81 -2.38 1.85 -5.61
CA TYR A 81 -1.27 2.75 -5.28
C TYR A 81 0.10 2.06 -5.39
N GLY A 82 0.16 0.79 -5.82
CA GLY A 82 1.42 0.05 -5.93
C GLY A 82 2.09 -0.29 -4.60
N LEU A 83 1.35 -0.26 -3.49
CA LEU A 83 1.87 -0.60 -2.16
C LEU A 83 1.89 -2.11 -1.89
N VAL A 84 0.96 -2.81 -2.53
CA VAL A 84 0.75 -4.26 -2.44
C VAL A 84 0.58 -4.82 -3.85
N THR A 85 0.92 -6.07 -4.06
CA THR A 85 0.47 -6.84 -5.21
C THR A 85 -0.30 -8.08 -4.75
N LEU A 86 -1.42 -8.37 -5.39
CA LEU A 86 -2.19 -9.58 -5.15
C LEU A 86 -1.80 -10.64 -6.18
N LYS A 87 -0.94 -11.58 -5.77
CA LYS A 87 -0.53 -12.69 -6.62
C LYS A 87 -1.62 -13.75 -6.65
N LYS A 88 -2.16 -13.98 -7.84
CA LYS A 88 -3.12 -15.06 -8.08
C LYS A 88 -2.36 -16.35 -8.36
N SER A 89 -2.59 -17.35 -7.53
CA SER A 89 -2.24 -18.75 -7.79
C SER A 89 -3.53 -19.52 -8.08
N ALA A 90 -3.42 -20.74 -8.64
CA ALA A 90 -4.53 -21.49 -9.23
C ALA A 90 -5.83 -21.58 -8.40
N ARG A 91 -5.75 -21.44 -7.06
CA ARG A 91 -6.94 -21.40 -6.17
C ARG A 91 -6.97 -20.25 -5.17
N GLU A 92 -5.89 -19.48 -5.03
CA GLU A 92 -5.76 -18.54 -3.92
C GLU A 92 -5.12 -17.21 -4.33
N ILE A 93 -5.40 -16.17 -3.56
CA ILE A 93 -4.84 -14.83 -3.74
C ILE A 93 -3.89 -14.55 -2.58
N ALA A 94 -2.59 -14.53 -2.86
CA ALA A 94 -1.54 -14.22 -1.89
C ALA A 94 -1.19 -12.73 -1.95
N PRO A 95 -1.36 -11.96 -0.86
CA PRO A 95 -0.92 -10.57 -0.82
C PRO A 95 0.59 -10.48 -0.59
N VAL A 96 1.25 -9.59 -1.32
CA VAL A 96 2.68 -9.30 -1.16
C VAL A 96 2.88 -7.79 -0.99
N ALA A 97 3.41 -7.38 0.15
CA ALA A 97 3.74 -5.98 0.41
C ALA A 97 4.99 -5.57 -0.38
N LEU A 98 4.85 -4.52 -1.20
CA LEU A 98 5.94 -3.95 -2.01
C LEU A 98 6.67 -2.82 -1.26
N ALA A 99 5.97 -2.16 -0.34
CA ALA A 99 6.50 -1.06 0.47
C ALA A 99 6.08 -1.20 1.94
N THR A 100 7.04 -1.01 2.84
CA THR A 100 6.83 -1.02 4.30
C THR A 100 7.39 0.22 5.00
N SER A 101 8.07 1.10 4.26
CA SER A 101 8.68 2.34 4.75
C SER A 101 8.34 3.48 3.80
N PHE A 102 7.84 4.58 4.37
CA PHE A 102 7.27 5.70 3.64
C PHE A 102 7.98 7.00 4.03
N LYS A 103 8.39 7.80 3.04
CA LYS A 103 8.81 9.19 3.23
C LYS A 103 7.73 10.08 2.61
N ILE A 104 7.10 10.92 3.43
CA ILE A 104 6.04 11.83 2.98
C ILE A 104 6.69 13.19 2.71
N LEU A 105 6.48 13.73 1.51
CA LEU A 105 6.91 15.07 1.13
C LEU A 105 5.68 15.95 1.02
N ILE A 106 5.69 17.04 1.78
CA ILE A 106 4.66 18.08 1.80
C ILE A 106 5.39 19.39 1.49
N ASP A 107 4.88 20.14 0.50
CA ASP A 107 5.34 21.49 0.18
C ASP A 107 4.56 22.52 1.01
#